data_AF-A0A5C6WZ84-F1
#
_entry.id   AF-A0A5C6WZ84-F1
#
_cell.length_a   1.000
_cell.length_b   1.000
_cell.length_c   1.000
_cell.angle_alpha   90.00
_cell.angle_beta   90.00
_cell.angle_gamma   90.00
#
_symmetry.space_group_name_H-M   'P 1'
#
loop_
_entity.id
_entity.type
_entity.pdbx_description
1 polymer ?
#
loop_
_entity_poly.entity_id
_entity_poly.type
_entity_poly.pdbx_seq_one_letter_code
_entity_poly.pdbx_strand_id
1 'polypeptide(L)'
;MKAALINYHSPDVDDLDSWEPEQSDCFGFLLEVEIGISFEKGADVFQFMVCTPRWLEENYKKEKVVSLRGYIVVFRYDLYEIVSWIDNLIDKAAGDDWESIATWIGRYGLWEFTDHDTQPVLFPG
;
A
#
# COMPACT_ATOMS: atom_id res chain seq x y z
N MET A 1 2.92 8.11 -20.34
CA MET A 1 2.69 6.76 -19.78
C MET A 1 1.52 6.86 -18.82
N LYS A 2 0.59 5.89 -18.78
CA LYS A 2 -0.53 5.90 -17.84
C LYS A 2 -0.48 4.64 -16.99
N ALA A 3 -0.22 4.78 -15.69
CA ALA A 3 -0.32 3.67 -14.75
C ALA A 3 -1.78 3.31 -14.49
N ALA A 4 -2.02 2.06 -14.12
CA ALA A 4 -3.34 1.55 -13.75
C ALA A 4 -3.18 0.47 -12.67
N LEU A 5 -4.20 0.35 -11.82
CA LEU A 5 -4.37 -0.82 -10.97
C LEU A 5 -4.70 -2.01 -11.86
N ILE A 6 -3.86 -3.05 -11.80
CA ILE A 6 -4.03 -4.28 -12.58
C ILE A 6 -4.79 -5.32 -11.76
N ASN A 7 -4.43 -5.44 -10.47
CA ASN A 7 -5.01 -6.39 -9.55
C ASN A 7 -4.78 -5.95 -8.10
N TYR A 8 -5.54 -6.53 -7.17
CA TYR A 8 -5.27 -6.41 -5.74
C TYR A 8 -5.60 -7.73 -5.04
N HIS A 9 -4.87 -8.05 -3.98
CA HIS A 9 -5.16 -9.20 -3.12
C HIS A 9 -4.58 -8.98 -1.72
N SER A 10 -4.85 -9.90 -0.80
CA SER A 10 -4.25 -9.90 0.53
C SER A 10 -3.69 -11.27 0.87
N PRO A 11 -2.48 -11.38 1.43
CA PRO A 11 -2.01 -12.64 2.00
C PRO A 11 -2.66 -12.98 3.35
N ASP A 12 -3.34 -12.02 3.99
CA ASP A 12 -4.03 -12.21 5.27
C ASP A 12 -5.51 -12.62 5.08
N VAL A 13 -6.06 -12.42 3.88
CA VAL A 13 -7.47 -12.62 3.56
C VAL A 13 -7.62 -13.36 2.21
N ASP A 14 -8.19 -14.56 2.24
CA ASP A 14 -8.32 -15.44 1.06
C ASP A 14 -9.14 -14.83 -0.08
N ASP A 15 -10.28 -14.19 0.22
CA ASP A 15 -11.16 -13.55 -0.76
C ASP A 15 -11.62 -12.18 -0.25
N LEU A 16 -10.89 -11.13 -0.61
CA LEU A 16 -11.19 -9.76 -0.17
C LEU A 16 -12.58 -9.30 -0.62
N ASP A 17 -13.04 -9.71 -1.81
CA ASP A 17 -14.30 -9.22 -2.38
C ASP A 17 -15.54 -9.71 -1.61
N SER A 18 -15.40 -10.80 -0.86
CA SER A 18 -16.46 -11.35 0.01
C SER A 18 -16.15 -11.27 1.50
N TRP A 19 -14.96 -10.77 1.87
CA TRP A 19 -14.55 -10.69 3.27
C TRP A 19 -15.08 -9.43 3.96
N GLU A 20 -15.46 -9.60 5.23
CA GLU A 20 -15.71 -8.53 6.18
C GLU A 20 -14.99 -8.83 7.49
N PRO A 21 -14.40 -7.83 8.17
CA PRO A 21 -13.84 -8.02 9.49
C PRO A 21 -14.96 -8.23 10.53
N GLU A 22 -14.66 -9.00 11.59
CA GLU A 22 -15.59 -9.19 12.72
C GLU A 22 -16.02 -7.86 13.37
N GLN A 23 -15.11 -6.88 13.39
CA GLN A 23 -15.36 -5.53 13.88
C GLN A 23 -14.96 -4.52 12.80
N SER A 24 -15.96 -3.88 12.20
CA SER A 24 -15.75 -2.89 11.13
C SER A 24 -14.87 -1.70 11.53
N ASP A 25 -14.74 -1.39 12.82
CA ASP A 25 -13.92 -0.28 13.34
C ASP A 25 -12.61 -0.74 13.99
N CYS A 26 -12.29 -2.04 13.98
CA CYS A 26 -11.11 -2.62 14.62
C CYS A 26 -10.54 -3.78 13.81
N PHE A 27 -9.80 -3.46 12.75
CA PHE A 27 -9.15 -4.45 11.90
C PHE A 27 -7.85 -3.92 11.28
N GLY A 28 -7.02 -4.84 10.80
CA GLY A 28 -5.85 -4.56 9.99
C GLY A 28 -5.50 -5.75 9.11
N PHE A 29 -5.10 -5.50 7.86
CA PHE A 29 -4.65 -6.51 6.90
C PHE A 29 -3.65 -5.91 5.90
N LEU A 30 -2.76 -6.76 5.39
CA LEU A 30 -1.85 -6.41 4.30
C LEU A 30 -2.59 -6.45 2.96
N LEU A 31 -2.59 -5.35 2.23
CA LEU A 31 -3.09 -5.24 0.88
C LEU A 31 -1.91 -5.17 -0.09
N GLU A 32 -1.86 -6.09 -1.03
CA GLU A 32 -0.93 -6.05 -2.15
C GLU A 32 -1.67 -5.58 -3.39
N VAL A 33 -1.16 -4.52 -4.01
CA VAL A 33 -1.70 -3.99 -5.27
C VAL A 33 -0.67 -4.14 -6.37
N GLU A 34 -1.10 -4.72 -7.48
CA GLU A 34 -0.31 -4.85 -8.69
C GLU A 34 -0.59 -3.63 -9.57
N ILE A 35 0.44 -2.82 -9.82
CA ILE A 35 0.32 -1.59 -10.62
C ILE A 35 1.20 -1.75 -11.84
N GLY A 36 0.63 -1.49 -13.02
CA GLY A 36 1.32 -1.62 -14.30
C GLY A 36 1.00 -0.48 -15.25
N ILE A 37 1.64 -0.49 -16.41
CA ILE A 37 1.33 0.47 -17.47
C ILE A 37 0.08 -0.01 -18.23
N SER A 38 -0.87 0.90 -18.42
CA SER A 38 -2.10 0.65 -19.16
C SER A 38 -1.79 0.05 -20.54
N PHE A 39 -2.41 -1.09 -20.85
CA PHE A 39 -2.26 -1.83 -22.11
C PHE A 39 -0.89 -2.50 -22.35
N GLU A 40 -0.02 -2.53 -21.34
CA GLU A 40 1.25 -3.27 -21.40
C GLU A 40 1.21 -4.53 -20.51
N LYS A 41 2.16 -5.45 -20.70
CA LYS A 41 2.32 -6.63 -19.85
C LYS A 41 3.29 -6.34 -18.72
N GLY A 42 2.96 -6.81 -17.54
CA GLY A 42 3.77 -6.65 -16.33
C GLY A 42 3.14 -5.65 -15.37
N ALA A 43 3.40 -5.88 -14.09
CA ALA A 43 3.01 -5.02 -12.99
C ALA A 43 4.05 -5.22 -11.89
N ASP A 44 4.25 -4.18 -11.09
CA ASP A 44 5.01 -4.29 -9.86
C ASP A 44 4.06 -4.30 -8.68
N VAL A 45 4.51 -4.90 -7.58
CA VAL A 45 3.75 -5.00 -6.35
C VAL A 45 4.06 -3.84 -5.41
N PHE A 46 2.98 -3.23 -4.89
CA PHE A 46 3.03 -2.25 -3.81
C PHE A 46 2.23 -2.77 -2.63
N GLN A 47 2.83 -2.73 -1.44
CA GLN A 47 2.20 -3.19 -0.21
C GLN A 47 1.69 -2.02 0.63
N PHE A 48 0.48 -2.18 1.16
CA PHE A 48 -0.18 -1.26 2.09
C PHE A 48 -0.77 -2.02 3.27
N MET A 49 -0.45 -1.62 4.49
CA MET A 49 -1.17 -2.03 5.69
C MET A 49 -2.45 -1.21 5.81
N VAL A 50 -3.60 -1.81 5.48
CA VAL A 50 -4.91 -1.20 5.69
C VAL A 50 -5.31 -1.46 7.12
N CYS A 51 -5.62 -0.42 7.90
CA CYS A 51 -5.97 -0.59 9.30
C CYS A 51 -6.90 0.51 9.81
N THR A 52 -7.55 0.25 10.95
CA THR A 52 -8.31 1.27 11.66
C THR A 52 -7.49 1.97 12.75
N PRO A 53 -7.86 3.20 13.15
CA PRO A 53 -7.20 3.88 14.28
C PRO A 53 -7.21 3.03 15.55
N ARG A 54 -8.29 2.29 15.81
CA ARG A 54 -8.39 1.41 16.98
C ARG A 54 -7.43 0.22 16.88
N TRP A 55 -7.28 -0.38 15.69
CA TRP A 55 -6.28 -1.42 15.47
C TRP A 55 -4.86 -0.90 15.71
N LEU A 56 -4.54 0.32 15.24
CA LEU A 56 -3.24 0.95 15.50
C LEU A 56 -2.99 1.16 16.99
N GLU A 57 -3.99 1.66 17.73
CA GLU A 57 -3.87 1.83 19.18
C GLU A 57 -3.64 0.48 19.88
N GLU A 58 -4.38 -0.56 19.52
CA GLU A 58 -4.26 -1.88 20.15
C GLU A 58 -2.90 -2.53 19.88
N ASN A 59 -2.35 -2.38 18.67
CA ASN A 59 -1.07 -2.97 18.24
C ASN A 59 0.16 -2.13 18.64
N TYR A 60 0.03 -0.80 18.72
CA TYR A 60 1.14 0.12 18.99
C TYR A 60 0.98 0.91 20.32
N LYS A 61 0.22 0.39 21.29
CA LYS A 61 -0.02 1.07 22.59
C LYS A 61 1.23 1.35 23.42
N LYS A 62 2.36 0.70 23.16
CA LYS A 62 3.61 0.90 23.92
C LYS A 62 4.52 1.92 23.25
N GLU A 63 4.26 2.22 21.99
CA GLU A 63 5.01 3.07 21.12
C GLU A 63 4.54 4.50 21.30
N LYS A 64 5.49 5.44 21.43
CA LYS A 64 5.17 6.87 21.56
C LYS A 64 5.04 7.57 20.20
N VAL A 65 5.61 6.96 19.16
CA VAL A 65 5.68 7.49 17.79
C VAL A 65 5.60 6.29 16.85
N VAL A 66 4.72 6.38 15.84
CA VAL A 66 4.57 5.38 14.78
C VAL A 66 4.72 6.09 13.44
N SER A 67 5.57 5.57 12.56
CA SER A 67 5.67 6.03 11.17
C SER A 67 4.65 5.29 10.33
N LEU A 68 3.87 6.02 9.53
CA LEU A 68 2.75 5.47 8.76
C LEU A 68 3.04 5.35 7.25
N ARG A 69 4.31 5.40 6.82
CA ARG A 69 4.63 5.03 5.43
C ARG A 69 4.25 3.57 5.21
N GLY A 70 3.52 3.30 4.13
CA GLY A 70 2.97 1.97 3.86
C GLY A 70 1.64 1.70 4.56
N TYR A 71 0.98 2.68 5.17
CA TYR A 71 -0.31 2.50 5.84
C TYR A 71 -1.44 3.26 5.15
N ILE A 72 -2.61 2.64 5.07
CA ILE A 72 -3.88 3.28 4.74
C ILE A 72 -4.76 3.19 5.99
N VAL A 73 -5.03 4.33 6.63
CA VAL A 73 -5.87 4.37 7.82
C VAL A 73 -7.31 4.68 7.44
N VAL A 74 -8.22 3.74 7.71
CA VAL A 74 -9.66 3.87 7.46
C VAL A 74 -10.45 3.78 8.75
N PHE A 75 -11.56 4.51 8.86
CA PHE A 75 -12.35 4.51 10.11
C PHE A 75 -13.34 3.34 10.17
N ARG A 76 -13.70 2.79 9.02
CA ARG A 76 -14.55 1.61 8.87
C ARG A 76 -14.08 0.81 7.66
N TYR A 77 -14.38 -0.50 7.66
CA TYR A 77 -14.14 -1.33 6.49
C TYR A 77 -15.09 -0.93 5.36
N ASP A 78 -14.48 -0.59 4.22
CA ASP A 78 -15.16 -0.39 2.95
C ASP A 78 -14.11 -0.65 1.84
N LEU A 79 -14.14 -1.86 1.28
CA LEU A 79 -13.15 -2.26 0.28
C LEU A 79 -13.22 -1.36 -0.97
N TYR A 80 -14.43 -0.94 -1.37
CA TYR A 80 -14.61 -0.08 -2.53
C TYR A 80 -13.92 1.27 -2.32
N GLU A 81 -14.10 1.89 -1.16
CA GLU A 81 -13.44 3.16 -0.83
C GLU A 81 -11.91 3.01 -0.72
N ILE A 82 -11.42 1.89 -0.16
CA ILE A 82 -9.98 1.59 -0.07
C ILE A 82 -9.37 1.48 -1.47
N VAL A 83 -9.97 0.67 -2.35
CA VAL A 83 -9.48 0.47 -3.73
C VAL A 83 -9.63 1.75 -4.55
N SER A 84 -10.74 2.47 -4.43
CA SER A 84 -10.94 3.75 -5.11
C SER A 84 -9.90 4.80 -4.69
N TRP A 85 -9.50 4.80 -3.42
CA TRP A 85 -8.41 5.67 -2.96
C TRP A 85 -7.08 5.34 -3.63
N ILE A 86 -6.77 4.05 -3.84
CA ILE A 86 -5.57 3.59 -4.55
C ILE A 86 -5.62 3.98 -6.03
N ASP A 87 -6.74 3.78 -6.71
CA ASP A 87 -6.92 4.23 -8.10
C ASP A 87 -6.68 5.74 -8.24
N ASN A 88 -7.27 6.52 -7.32
CA ASN A 88 -7.06 7.97 -7.28
C ASN A 88 -5.62 8.37 -6.96
N LEU A 89 -4.88 7.54 -6.22
CA LEU A 89 -3.45 7.73 -5.99
C LEU A 89 -2.66 7.48 -7.29
N ILE A 90 -2.94 6.38 -7.98
CA ILE A 90 -2.29 6.00 -9.24
C ILE A 90 -2.53 7.06 -10.31
N ASP A 91 -3.75 7.57 -10.46
CA ASP A 91 -4.09 8.61 -11.44
C ASP A 91 -3.34 9.94 -11.23
N LYS A 92 -2.86 10.20 -9.99
CA LYS A 92 -2.05 11.39 -9.67
C LYS A 92 -0.57 11.19 -9.94
N ALA A 93 -0.12 9.94 -10.11
CA ALA A 93 1.26 9.63 -10.41
C ALA A 93 1.57 10.01 -11.86
N ALA A 94 2.55 10.90 -12.05
CA ALA A 94 3.02 11.32 -13.36
C ALA A 94 4.54 11.25 -13.42
N GLY A 95 5.07 10.77 -14.54
CA GLY A 95 6.50 10.63 -14.79
C GLY A 95 6.77 10.31 -16.25
N ASP A 96 8.01 10.51 -16.66
CA ASP A 96 8.47 10.25 -18.04
C ASP A 96 8.72 8.75 -18.28
N ASP A 97 8.98 7.99 -17.22
CA ASP A 97 9.22 6.56 -17.21
C ASP A 97 8.52 5.85 -16.02
N TRP A 98 8.56 4.51 -16.04
CA TRP A 98 7.96 3.67 -15.01
C TRP A 98 8.59 3.91 -13.64
N GLU A 99 9.92 3.96 -13.58
CA GLU A 99 10.70 4.18 -12.36
C GLU A 99 10.24 5.44 -11.62
N SER A 100 10.04 6.55 -12.34
CA SER A 100 9.59 7.82 -11.78
C SER A 100 8.17 7.72 -11.21
N ILE A 101 7.28 7.01 -11.91
CA ILE A 101 5.90 6.77 -11.48
C ILE A 101 5.88 5.87 -10.24
N ALA A 102 6.58 4.73 -10.30
CA ALA A 102 6.67 3.75 -9.23
C ALA A 102 7.30 4.35 -7.97
N THR A 103 8.40 5.11 -8.11
CA THR A 103 9.02 5.87 -7.01
C THR A 103 8.04 6.88 -6.40
N TRP A 104 7.20 7.53 -7.20
CA TRP A 104 6.20 8.47 -6.69
C TRP A 104 5.12 7.74 -5.86
N ILE A 105 4.61 6.61 -6.36
CA ILE A 105 3.62 5.78 -5.64
C ILE A 105 4.24 5.18 -4.38
N GLY A 106 5.51 4.79 -4.44
CA GLY A 106 6.31 4.24 -3.34
C GLY A 106 6.55 5.21 -2.17
N ARG A 107 6.15 6.47 -2.30
CA ARG A 107 6.09 7.41 -1.17
C ARG A 107 4.97 7.04 -0.18
N TYR A 108 3.94 6.35 -0.67
CA TYR A 108 2.76 5.96 0.09
C TYR A 108 2.75 4.46 0.41
N GLY A 109 2.98 3.62 -0.59
CA GLY A 109 3.09 2.16 -0.44
C GLY A 109 4.53 1.68 -0.40
N LEU A 110 4.76 0.45 0.06
CA LEU A 110 6.08 -0.18 -0.03
C LEU A 110 6.21 -0.87 -1.39
N TRP A 111 7.01 -0.28 -2.26
CA TRP A 111 7.31 -0.86 -3.58
C TRP A 111 8.32 -1.98 -3.44
N GLU A 112 8.10 -3.13 -4.10
CA GLU A 112 8.96 -4.32 -3.99
C GLU A 112 10.44 -4.06 -4.33
N PHE A 113 10.74 -3.00 -5.11
CA PHE A 113 12.10 -2.62 -5.48
C PHE A 113 12.76 -1.54 -4.61
N THR A 114 12.07 -1.04 -3.57
CA THR A 114 12.55 0.10 -2.74
C THR A 114 13.94 -0.13 -2.10
N ASP A 115 14.31 -1.38 -1.80
CA ASP A 115 15.47 -1.71 -0.96
C ASP A 115 16.63 -2.37 -1.73
N HIS A 116 16.58 -2.43 -3.07
CA HIS A 116 17.59 -3.13 -3.86
C HIS A 116 18.86 -2.31 -4.16
N ASP A 117 18.85 -0.99 -3.98
CA ASP A 117 19.99 -0.11 -4.31
C ASP A 117 20.75 0.47 -3.11
N THR A 118 20.33 0.20 -1.87
CA THR A 118 21.10 0.63 -0.69
C THR A 118 22.16 -0.40 -0.32
N GLN A 119 23.37 -0.25 -0.87
CA GLN A 119 24.57 -0.62 -0.13
C GLN A 119 24.46 0.05 1.25
N PRO A 120 24.63 -0.67 2.38
CA PRO A 120 24.59 -0.04 3.69
C PRO A 120 25.66 1.05 3.72
N VAL A 121 25.25 2.30 3.91
CA VAL A 121 26.17 3.41 4.20
C VAL A 121 26.77 3.10 5.57
N LEU A 122 27.94 2.49 5.57
CA LEU A 122 28.76 2.37 6.76
C LEU A 122 29.11 3.78 7.21
N PHE A 123 28.48 4.28 8.27
CA PHE A 123 28.96 5.47 8.96
C PHE A 123 30.32 5.13 9.57
N PRO A 124 31.42 5.81 9.21
CA PRO A 124 32.66 5.68 9.95
C PRO A 124 32.43 6.24 11.36
N GLY A 125 32.78 5.43 12.36
CA GLY A 125 32.76 5.79 13.78
C GLY A 125 33.89 6.75 14.18
#